data_AF-A0A8J6VR21-F1
#
_entry.id   AF-A0A8J6VR21-F1
#
_cell.length_a   1.000
_cell.length_b   1.000
_cell.length_c   1.000
_cell.angle_alpha   90.00
_cell.angle_beta   90.00
_cell.angle_gamma   90.00
#
_symmetry.space_group_name_H-M   'P 1'
#
loop_
_entity.id
_entity.type
_entity.pdbx_description
1 polymer ?
#
loop_
_entity_poly.entity_id
_entity_poly.type
_entity_poly.pdbx_seq_one_letter_code
_entity_poly.pdbx_strand_id
1 'polypeptide(L)'
;MWLSKPQKQPVQMAQSKQGKLFWTGLITSVTNPKGILFFLAFLPQFVVPHANHVPLQMLVLGLIFTLLCAIVYGLVALLAGTVGDNLSGTPRFSQLMQRVTGSVLILLGVRLVALEHR
;
A
#
# COMPACT_ATOMS: atom_id res chain seq x y z
N MET A 1 34.80 13.05 -6.25
CA MET A 1 33.78 13.14 -5.17
C MET A 1 32.51 12.31 -5.42
N TRP A 2 32.38 11.61 -6.56
CA TRP A 2 31.17 10.87 -6.96
C TRP A 2 31.27 9.32 -6.86
N LEU A 3 32.34 8.80 -6.25
CA LEU A 3 32.61 7.35 -6.07
C LEU A 3 32.41 6.92 -4.61
N SER A 4 31.44 7.50 -3.91
CA SER A 4 31.04 7.01 -2.59
C SER A 4 30.36 5.66 -2.81
N LYS A 5 31.05 4.57 -2.46
CA LYS A 5 30.51 3.21 -2.43
C LYS A 5 29.09 3.25 -1.85
N PRO A 6 28.10 2.54 -2.43
CA PRO A 6 26.75 2.54 -1.90
C PRO A 6 26.83 2.04 -0.46
N GLN A 7 26.77 2.98 0.47
CA GLN A 7 26.76 2.69 1.88
C GLN A 7 25.44 1.96 2.07
N LYS A 8 25.50 0.65 2.33
CA LYS A 8 24.36 -0.10 2.85
C LYS A 8 24.01 0.59 4.15
N GLN A 9 23.19 1.63 4.09
CA GLN A 9 22.54 2.15 5.27
C GLN A 9 21.82 0.94 5.84
N PRO A 10 22.17 0.49 7.05
CA PRO A 10 21.33 -0.50 7.70
C PRO A 10 19.95 0.12 7.66
N VAL A 11 19.00 -0.56 7.01
CA VAL A 11 17.59 -0.23 7.20
C VAL A 11 17.44 -0.31 8.70
N GLN A 12 17.46 0.85 9.36
CA GLN A 12 17.26 0.94 10.79
C GLN A 12 15.82 0.48 10.94
N MET A 13 15.65 -0.81 11.20
CA MET A 13 14.47 -1.34 11.87
C MET A 13 14.52 -0.69 13.24
N ALA A 14 14.18 0.60 13.29
CA ALA A 14 13.99 1.31 14.52
C ALA A 14 13.10 0.39 15.34
N GLN A 15 13.57 -0.01 16.52
CA GLN A 15 12.76 -0.68 17.53
C GLN A 15 11.69 0.31 17.98
N SER A 16 10.78 0.67 17.08
CA SER A 16 9.66 1.53 17.34
C SER A 16 8.68 0.69 18.12
N LYS A 17 8.37 1.12 19.36
CA LYS A 17 7.24 0.59 20.13
C LYS A 17 6.04 0.44 19.19
N GLN A 18 5.37 -0.70 19.21
CA GLN A 18 4.33 -1.06 18.24
C GLN A 18 3.28 0.07 18.04
N GLY A 19 2.98 0.84 19.09
CA GLY A 19 2.09 2.01 19.00
C GLY A 19 2.59 3.12 18.05
N LYS A 20 3.91 3.37 17.96
CA LYS A 20 4.48 4.39 17.05
C LYS A 20 4.31 3.99 15.59
N LEU A 21 4.41 2.70 15.27
CA LEU A 21 4.16 2.19 13.90
C LEU A 21 2.71 2.37 13.51
N PHE A 22 1.77 2.03 14.41
CA PHE A 22 0.35 2.21 14.17
C PHE A 22 0.02 3.68 13.88
N TRP A 23 0.47 4.60 14.73
CA TRP A 23 0.24 6.03 14.53
C TRP A 23 0.87 6.57 13.24
N THR A 24 2.08 6.10 12.91
CA THR A 24 2.73 6.48 11.64
C THR A 24 1.89 6.03 10.46
N GLY A 25 1.47 4.76 10.43
CA GLY A 25 0.62 4.22 9.36
C GLY A 25 -0.72 4.92 9.27
N LEU A 26 -1.37 5.21 10.41
CA LEU A 26 -2.65 5.90 10.48
C LEU A 26 -2.53 7.33 9.93
N ILE A 27 -1.54 8.11 10.39
CA ILE A 27 -1.33 9.47 9.92
C ILE A 27 -0.99 9.48 8.42
N THR A 28 -0.11 8.59 7.96
CA THR A 28 0.23 8.49 6.53
C THR A 28 -0.99 8.13 5.69
N SER A 29 -1.86 7.24 6.18
CA SER A 29 -3.07 6.83 5.46
C SER A 29 -4.11 7.95 5.41
N VAL A 30 -4.36 8.64 6.52
CA VAL A 30 -5.30 9.77 6.59
C VAL A 30 -4.81 10.96 5.77
N THR A 31 -3.51 11.21 5.77
CA THR A 31 -2.90 12.30 4.99
C THR A 31 -2.86 11.98 3.49
N ASN A 32 -3.14 10.74 3.06
CA ASN A 32 -3.17 10.38 1.65
C ASN A 32 -4.56 10.70 1.05
N PRO A 33 -4.71 11.82 0.32
CA PRO A 33 -6.02 12.23 -0.19
C PRO A 33 -6.56 11.25 -1.23
N LYS A 34 -5.69 10.45 -1.88
CA LYS A 34 -6.11 9.52 -2.93
C LYS A 34 -7.08 8.46 -2.41
N GLY A 35 -6.84 7.95 -1.20
CA GLY A 35 -7.74 7.00 -0.56
C GLY A 35 -9.10 7.62 -0.27
N ILE A 36 -9.12 8.80 0.34
CA ILE A 36 -10.35 9.53 0.67
C ILE A 36 -11.14 9.89 -0.60
N LEU A 37 -10.47 10.40 -1.63
CA LEU A 37 -11.09 10.76 -2.91
C LEU A 37 -11.70 9.54 -3.62
N PHE A 38 -11.03 8.38 -3.56
CA PHE A 38 -11.60 7.14 -4.06
C PHE A 38 -12.90 6.81 -3.32
N PHE A 39 -12.89 6.82 -1.98
CA PHE A 39 -14.12 6.56 -1.22
C PHE A 39 -15.24 7.54 -1.52
N LEU A 40 -14.94 8.84 -1.57
CA LEU A 40 -15.93 9.87 -1.89
C LEU A 40 -16.50 9.73 -3.31
N ALA A 41 -15.73 9.20 -4.26
CA ALA A 41 -16.20 8.97 -5.61
C ALA A 41 -17.02 7.68 -5.73
N PHE A 42 -16.64 6.61 -5.04
CA PHE A 42 -17.21 5.28 -5.21
C PHE A 42 -18.34 4.96 -4.21
N LEU A 43 -18.22 5.32 -2.92
CA LEU A 43 -19.26 5.01 -1.92
C LEU A 43 -20.64 5.57 -2.29
N PRO A 44 -20.78 6.84 -2.74
CA PRO A 44 -22.09 7.39 -3.09
C PRO A 44 -22.77 6.66 -4.24
N GLN A 45 -22.00 6.03 -5.14
CA GLN A 45 -22.55 5.29 -6.27
C GLN A 45 -23.32 4.03 -5.85
N PHE A 46 -23.06 3.52 -4.65
CA PHE A 46 -23.72 2.33 -4.09
C PHE A 46 -24.86 2.67 -3.13
N VAL A 47 -25.11 3.96 -2.87
CA VAL A 47 -26.18 4.44 -1.99
C VAL A 47 -27.41 4.76 -2.83
N VAL A 48 -28.60 4.40 -2.33
CA VAL A 48 -29.85 4.73 -2.99
C VAL A 48 -30.21 6.18 -2.70
N PRO A 49 -30.24 7.08 -3.70
CA PRO A 49 -30.67 8.45 -3.51
C PRO A 49 -32.14 8.46 -3.06
N HIS A 50 -32.50 9.34 -2.11
CA HIS A 50 -33.87 9.48 -1.54
C HIS A 50 -34.32 8.40 -0.54
N ALA A 51 -33.45 7.50 -0.11
CA ALA A 51 -33.73 6.67 1.05
C ALA A 51 -33.68 7.50 2.35
N ASN A 52 -34.51 7.16 3.34
CA ASN A 52 -34.66 7.93 4.59
C ASN A 52 -33.35 8.14 5.38
N HIS A 53 -32.33 7.29 5.22
CA HIS A 53 -31.10 7.31 6.04
C HIS A 53 -29.82 7.10 5.24
N VAL A 54 -29.52 8.01 4.32
CA VAL A 54 -28.26 8.02 3.53
C VAL A 54 -26.98 7.95 4.39
N PRO A 55 -26.85 8.70 5.52
CA PRO A 55 -25.65 8.61 6.36
C PRO A 55 -25.43 7.22 6.97
N LEU A 56 -26.51 6.51 7.32
CA LEU A 56 -26.42 5.16 7.86
C LEU A 56 -25.95 4.16 6.80
N GLN A 57 -26.46 4.27 5.56
CA GLN A 57 -25.99 3.43 4.45
C GLN A 57 -24.49 3.66 4.17
N MET A 58 -24.05 4.92 4.16
CA MET A 58 -22.63 5.26 4.01
C MET A 58 -21.77 4.62 5.12
N LEU A 59 -22.22 4.71 6.38
CA LEU A 59 -21.52 4.13 7.53
C LEU A 59 -21.39 2.61 7.41
N VAL A 60 -22.49 1.91 7.12
CA VAL A 60 -22.52 0.45 6.97
C VAL A 60 -21.60 0.02 5.82
N LEU A 61 -21.69 0.68 4.67
CA LEU A 61 -20.89 0.34 3.50
C LEU A 61 -19.40 0.62 3.72
N GLY A 62 -19.07 1.72 4.41
CA GLY A 62 -17.71 2.02 4.85
C GLY A 62 -17.16 0.98 5.84
N LEU A 63 -17.97 0.49 6.78
CA LEU A 63 -17.57 -0.57 7.70
C LEU A 63 -17.32 -1.89 6.99
N ILE A 64 -18.21 -2.31 6.08
CA ILE A 64 -18.04 -3.52 5.26
C ILE A 64 -16.72 -3.45 4.48
N PHE A 65 -16.47 -2.33 3.81
CA PHE A 65 -15.23 -2.12 3.08
C PHE A 65 -14.01 -2.17 4.00
N THR A 66 -14.06 -1.50 5.15
CA THR A 66 -12.95 -1.48 6.12
C THR A 66 -12.62 -2.89 6.61
N LEU A 67 -13.64 -3.71 6.91
CA LEU A 67 -13.45 -5.12 7.29
C LEU A 67 -12.82 -5.94 6.16
N LEU A 68 -13.29 -5.75 4.93
CA LEU A 68 -12.72 -6.44 3.76
C LEU A 68 -11.23 -6.07 3.59
N CYS A 69 -10.90 -4.79 3.67
CA CYS A 69 -9.50 -4.34 3.64
C CYS A 69 -8.68 -4.93 4.78
N ALA A 70 -9.21 -4.93 6.02
CA ALA A 70 -8.52 -5.51 7.16
C ALA A 70 -8.22 -7.00 6.96
N ILE A 71 -9.17 -7.77 6.41
CA ILE A 71 -8.97 -9.19 6.08
C ILE A 71 -7.90 -9.34 5.00
N VAL A 72 -8.02 -8.63 3.87
CA VAL A 72 -7.06 -8.75 2.76
C VAL A 72 -5.66 -8.33 3.19
N TYR A 73 -5.51 -7.16 3.82
CA TYR A 73 -4.21 -6.70 4.29
C TYR A 73 -3.67 -7.55 5.44
N GLY A 74 -4.53 -8.06 6.32
CA GLY A 74 -4.15 -9.02 7.36
C GLY A 74 -3.59 -10.30 6.76
N LEU A 75 -4.26 -10.89 5.78
CA LEU A 75 -3.77 -12.06 5.05
C LEU A 75 -2.44 -11.77 4.35
N VAL A 76 -2.33 -10.64 3.65
CA VAL A 76 -1.07 -10.23 3.01
C VAL A 76 0.04 -10.04 4.05
N ALA A 77 -0.25 -9.45 5.20
CA ALA A 77 0.74 -9.26 6.28
C ALA A 77 1.18 -10.60 6.88
N LEU A 78 0.27 -11.55 7.09
CA LEU A 78 0.60 -12.89 7.57
C LEU A 78 1.44 -13.67 6.54
N LEU A 79 1.07 -13.60 5.26
CA LEU A 79 1.85 -14.20 4.17
C LEU A 79 3.22 -13.54 4.04
N ALA A 80 3.30 -12.21 4.16
CA ALA A 80 4.56 -11.48 4.13
C ALA A 80 5.45 -11.80 5.34
N GLY A 81 4.87 -12.00 6.53
CA GLY A 81 5.62 -12.43 7.71
C GLY A 81 6.16 -13.85 7.58
N THR A 82 5.32 -14.80 7.19
CA THR A 82 5.71 -16.22 7.02
C THR A 82 6.71 -16.44 5.88
N VAL A 83 6.46 -15.84 4.71
CA VAL A 83 7.39 -15.89 3.57
C VAL A 83 8.63 -15.05 3.87
N GLY A 84 8.46 -13.91 4.53
CA GLY A 84 9.54 -13.03 4.95
C GLY A 84 10.51 -13.74 5.86
N ASP A 85 10.06 -14.37 6.94
CA ASP A 85 10.92 -15.08 7.89
C ASP A 85 11.70 -16.23 7.22
N ASN A 86 11.08 -16.94 6.27
CA ASN A 86 11.73 -18.07 5.58
C ASN A 86 12.67 -17.63 4.44
N LEU A 87 12.38 -16.53 3.73
CA LEU A 87 13.13 -16.12 2.52
C LEU A 87 14.07 -14.92 2.74
N SER A 88 13.87 -14.11 3.79
CA SER A 88 14.69 -12.92 4.08
C SER A 88 16.15 -13.25 4.41
N GLY A 89 16.45 -14.48 4.82
CA GLY A 89 17.82 -14.97 4.96
C GLY A 89 18.58 -15.15 3.65
N THR A 90 17.90 -15.18 2.50
CA THR A 90 18.53 -15.52 1.21
C THR A 90 18.77 -14.29 0.33
N PRO A 91 20.03 -13.83 0.16
CA PRO A 91 20.34 -12.61 -0.61
C PRO A 91 19.93 -12.67 -2.07
N ARG A 92 19.80 -13.87 -2.66
CA ARG A 92 19.33 -14.07 -4.04
C ARG A 92 17.87 -13.68 -4.24
N PHE A 93 17.00 -13.90 -3.24
CA PHE A 93 15.58 -13.59 -3.35
C PHE A 93 15.32 -12.08 -3.32
N SER A 94 16.01 -11.37 -2.42
CA SER A 94 15.95 -9.90 -2.36
C SER A 94 16.41 -9.25 -3.68
N GLN A 95 17.49 -9.76 -4.28
CA GLN A 95 17.96 -9.28 -5.59
C GLN A 95 16.96 -9.57 -6.72
N LEU A 96 16.31 -10.73 -6.71
CA LEU A 96 15.27 -11.06 -7.70
C LEU A 96 14.08 -10.09 -7.59
N MET A 97 13.57 -9.83 -6.38
CA MET A 97 12.48 -8.87 -6.18
C MET A 97 12.84 -7.44 -6.58
N GLN A 98 14.07 -7.01 -6.33
CA GLN A 98 14.55 -5.72 -6.81
C GLN A 98 14.61 -5.65 -8.34
N ARG A 99 15.09 -6.71 -9.00
CA ARG A 99 15.12 -6.78 -10.47
C ARG A 99 13.72 -6.80 -11.07
N VAL A 100 12.80 -7.59 -10.50
CA VAL A 100 11.42 -7.66 -10.99
C VAL A 100 10.74 -6.30 -10.85
N THR A 101 10.80 -5.70 -9.67
CA THR A 101 10.21 -4.37 -9.41
C THR A 101 10.80 -3.32 -10.36
N GLY A 102 12.13 -3.28 -10.50
CA GLY A 102 12.81 -2.36 -11.41
C GLY A 102 12.39 -2.55 -12.87
N SER A 103 12.35 -3.81 -13.35
CA SER A 103 11.92 -4.12 -14.71
C SER A 103 10.48 -3.72 -14.98
N VAL A 104 9.56 -3.97 -14.03
CA VAL A 104 8.15 -3.57 -14.14
C VAL A 104 8.02 -2.04 -14.22
N LEU A 105 8.77 -1.30 -13.39
CA LEU A 105 8.76 0.16 -13.41
C LEU A 105 9.32 0.73 -14.72
N ILE A 106 10.41 0.16 -15.25
CA ILE A 106 10.97 0.56 -16.56
C ILE A 106 9.93 0.29 -17.66
N LEU A 107 9.32 -0.89 -17.66
CA LEU A 107 8.31 -1.27 -18.65
C LEU A 107 7.10 -0.31 -18.60
N LEU A 108 6.61 0.00 -17.40
CA LEU A 108 5.53 0.96 -17.22
C LEU A 108 5.92 2.36 -17.70
N GLY A 109 7.13 2.83 -17.41
CA GLY A 109 7.64 4.12 -17.88
C GLY A 109 7.72 4.20 -19.41
N VAL A 110 8.27 3.17 -20.05
CA VAL A 110 8.30 3.05 -21.52
C VAL A 110 6.89 3.06 -22.10
N ARG A 111 5.97 2.31 -21.49
CA ARG A 111 4.57 2.26 -21.94
C ARG A 111 3.86 3.61 -21.78
N LEU A 112 4.17 4.35 -20.73
CA LEU A 112 3.62 5.70 -20.50
C LEU A 112 4.10 6.67 -21.59
N VAL A 113 5.40 6.70 -21.89
CA VAL A 113 5.96 7.53 -22.97
C VAL A 113 5.37 7.13 -24.33
N ALA A 114 5.21 5.84 -24.59
CA ALA A 114 4.61 5.35 -25.84
C ALA A 114 3.12 5.69 -25.99
N LEU A 115 2.39 5.86 -24.88
CA LEU A 115 1.01 6.32 -24.89
C LEU A 115 0.90 7.85 -25.01
N GLU A 116 1.79 8.59 -24.35
CA GLU A 116 1.83 10.06 -24.43
C GLU A 116 2.17 10.55 -25.86
N HIS A 117 2.94 9.76 -26.61
CA HIS A 117 3.30 10.05 -28.00
C HIS A 117 2.24 9.61 -29.04
N ARG A 118 1.05 9.17 -28.63
CA ARG A 118 -0.08 8.82 -29.50
C ARG A 118 -1.27 9.74 -29.28
#